data_AF-A0A401U881-F1
#
_entry.id   AF-A0A401U881-F1
#
_cell.length_a   1.000
_cell.length_b   1.000
_cell.length_c   1.000
_cell.angle_alpha   90.00
_cell.angle_beta   90.00
_cell.angle_gamma   90.00
#
_symmetry.space_group_name_H-M   'P 1'
#
loop_
_entity.id
_entity.type
_entity.pdbx_description
1 polymer ?
#
loop_
_entity_poly.entity_id
_entity_poly.type
_entity_poly.pdbx_seq_one_letter_code
_entity_poly.pdbx_strand_id
1 'polypeptide(L)'
;MVFICANTFAQENTDLIFVFLNKRTDLPTMPKPELDKIMEGHMANITAMAKDGRLLVAGPFDGGGGIFILKTNSVDTVKQWLANDPGVKAERWNLEYLPVVFRTGKACVAKEPYEMVNYHFIRYGLTLAKHNVQQAPATLRKHEQYMKELNKTGNVIAEADFGGNEGSILIMKGELDQRVVEASPAVKELLFDIDIKRLWVAKGSFCE
;
A
#
# COMPACT_ATOMS: atom_id res chain seq x y z
N MET A 1 22.31 -9.31 38.66
CA MET A 1 21.91 -10.08 37.48
C MET A 1 20.70 -9.36 36.89
N VAL A 2 20.91 -8.49 35.91
CA VAL A 2 19.84 -7.69 35.30
C VAL A 2 19.37 -8.43 34.06
N PHE A 3 18.15 -8.96 34.10
CA PHE A 3 17.49 -9.51 32.92
C PHE A 3 17.01 -8.32 32.06
N ILE A 4 17.68 -8.11 30.93
CA ILE A 4 17.17 -7.26 29.85
C ILE A 4 16.19 -8.13 29.06
N CYS A 5 14.89 -7.99 29.33
CA CYS A 5 13.87 -8.51 28.43
C CYS A 5 13.82 -7.59 27.20
N ALA A 6 14.50 -7.99 26.14
CA ALA A 6 14.23 -7.47 24.81
C ALA A 6 12.85 -7.97 24.38
N ASN A 7 11.82 -7.14 24.55
CA ASN A 7 10.55 -7.32 23.84
C ASN A 7 10.84 -7.14 22.35
N THR A 8 11.21 -8.23 21.69
CA THR A 8 11.21 -8.31 20.23
C THR A 8 9.74 -8.36 19.84
N PHE A 9 9.21 -7.25 19.33
CA PHE A 9 7.98 -7.30 18.56
C PHE A 9 8.24 -8.30 17.43
N ALA A 10 7.48 -9.40 17.42
CA ALA A 10 7.56 -10.38 16.37
C ALA A 10 7.16 -9.69 15.06
N GLN A 11 8.14 -9.34 14.24
CA GLN A 11 7.90 -8.98 12.85
C GLN A 11 7.35 -10.25 12.21
N GLU A 12 6.09 -10.25 11.80
CA GLU A 12 5.56 -11.34 10.99
C GLU A 12 6.44 -11.43 9.74
N ASN A 13 7.15 -12.56 9.60
CA ASN A 13 8.04 -12.79 8.46
C ASN A 13 7.18 -12.89 7.20
N THR A 14 7.06 -11.79 6.47
CA THR A 14 6.50 -11.71 5.13
C THR A 14 7.62 -11.64 4.11
N ASP A 15 7.42 -12.27 2.96
CA ASP A 15 8.34 -12.19 1.82
C ASP A 15 8.04 -11.00 0.89
N LEU A 16 7.22 -10.04 1.37
CA LEU A 16 6.79 -8.87 0.61
C LEU A 16 7.04 -7.56 1.38
N ILE A 17 7.55 -6.56 0.66
CA ILE A 17 7.55 -5.16 1.10
C ILE A 17 6.65 -4.35 0.19
N PHE A 18 5.70 -3.64 0.79
CA PHE A 18 4.89 -2.61 0.17
C PHE A 18 5.62 -1.27 0.26
N VAL A 19 5.63 -0.50 -0.82
CA VAL A 19 6.24 0.83 -0.85
C VAL A 19 5.21 1.84 -1.31
N PHE A 20 4.97 2.86 -0.51
CA PHE A 20 4.25 4.05 -0.96
C PHE A 20 5.23 5.06 -1.55
N LEU A 21 4.90 5.56 -2.73
CA LEU A 21 5.56 6.70 -3.37
C LEU A 21 4.70 7.93 -3.08
N ASN A 22 4.87 8.55 -1.91
CA ASN A 22 4.06 9.69 -1.53
C ASN A 22 4.53 10.95 -2.26
N LYS A 23 3.68 11.50 -3.14
CA LYS A 23 4.02 12.70 -3.93
C LYS A 23 4.43 13.86 -3.03
N ARG A 24 5.57 14.47 -3.36
CA ARG A 24 6.00 15.73 -2.76
C ARG A 24 5.39 16.93 -3.46
N THR A 25 4.98 17.91 -2.68
CA THR A 25 4.38 19.18 -3.15
C THR A 25 5.22 20.40 -2.78
N ASP A 26 6.30 20.19 -2.03
CA ASP A 26 7.24 21.20 -1.53
C ASP A 26 8.40 21.50 -2.50
N LEU A 27 8.54 20.70 -3.56
CA LEU A 27 9.62 20.87 -4.53
C LEU A 27 9.33 21.97 -5.55
N PRO A 28 10.34 22.74 -5.98
CA PRO A 28 10.22 23.67 -7.10
C PRO A 28 9.67 22.97 -8.35
N THR A 29 8.96 23.75 -9.17
CA THR A 29 8.54 23.29 -10.49
C THR A 29 9.76 23.04 -11.36
N MET A 30 9.75 21.90 -12.05
CA MET A 30 10.82 21.47 -12.95
C MET A 30 10.36 21.64 -14.41
N PRO A 31 11.24 22.02 -15.35
CA PRO A 31 10.91 22.04 -16.77
C PRO A 31 10.40 20.68 -17.25
N LYS A 32 9.33 20.70 -18.06
CA LYS A 32 8.70 19.47 -18.57
C LYS A 32 9.69 18.48 -19.23
N PRO A 33 10.63 18.90 -20.09
CA PRO A 33 11.57 17.95 -20.71
C PRO A 33 12.49 17.24 -19.70
N GLU A 34 12.87 17.92 -18.63
CA GLU A 34 13.68 17.35 -17.57
C GLU A 34 12.88 16.34 -16.74
N LEU A 35 11.64 16.70 -16.39
CA LEU A 35 10.72 15.81 -15.69
C LEU A 35 10.41 14.55 -16.52
N ASP A 36 10.14 14.72 -17.82
CA ASP A 36 9.84 13.60 -18.72
C ASP A 36 11.02 12.62 -18.78
N LYS A 37 12.26 13.10 -18.84
CA LYS A 37 13.47 12.25 -18.80
C LYS A 37 13.62 11.49 -17.48
N ILE A 38 13.31 12.12 -16.35
CA ILE A 38 13.32 11.47 -15.04
C ILE A 38 12.27 10.36 -14.99
N MET A 39 11.05 10.64 -15.47
CA MET A 39 9.95 9.67 -15.48
C MET A 39 10.19 8.52 -16.46
N GLU A 40 10.82 8.76 -17.61
CA GLU A 40 11.26 7.69 -18.52
C GLU A 40 12.23 6.73 -17.81
N GLY A 41 13.22 7.29 -17.09
CA GLY A 41 14.15 6.49 -16.31
C GLY A 41 13.49 5.71 -15.16
N HIS A 42 12.49 6.31 -14.51
CA HIS A 42 11.66 5.63 -13.51
C HIS A 42 10.92 4.41 -14.11
N MET A 43 10.30 4.58 -15.28
CA MET A 43 9.62 3.48 -15.98
C MET A 43 10.59 2.38 -16.46
N ALA A 44 11.79 2.75 -16.88
CA ALA A 44 12.84 1.79 -17.23
C ALA A 44 13.27 0.95 -16.01
N ASN A 45 13.41 1.58 -14.83
CA ASN A 45 13.71 0.88 -13.58
C ASN A 45 12.59 -0.09 -13.17
N ILE A 46 11.32 0.34 -13.24
CA ILE A 46 10.13 -0.52 -13.02
C ILE A 46 10.19 -1.74 -13.93
N THR A 47 10.45 -1.54 -15.23
CA THR A 47 10.49 -2.61 -16.22
C THR A 47 11.60 -3.62 -15.91
N ALA A 48 12.78 -3.14 -15.53
CA ALA A 48 13.90 -4.01 -15.13
C ALA A 48 13.57 -4.83 -13.88
N MET A 49 13.01 -4.21 -12.84
CA MET A 49 12.63 -4.92 -11.61
C MET A 49 11.51 -5.94 -11.85
N ALA A 50 10.54 -5.63 -12.73
CA ALA A 50 9.48 -6.57 -13.10
C ALA A 50 10.05 -7.79 -13.85
N LYS A 51 10.93 -7.57 -14.83
CA LYS A 51 11.59 -8.64 -15.60
C LYS A 51 12.41 -9.58 -14.72
N ASP A 52 13.07 -9.03 -13.69
CA ASP A 52 13.87 -9.80 -12.73
C ASP A 52 13.01 -10.51 -11.67
N GLY A 53 11.68 -10.34 -11.70
CA GLY A 53 10.75 -10.93 -10.72
C GLY A 53 10.83 -10.29 -9.32
N ARG A 54 11.48 -9.12 -9.21
CA ARG A 54 11.64 -8.37 -7.96
C ARG A 54 10.41 -7.53 -7.64
N LEU A 55 9.73 -7.02 -8.66
CA LEU A 55 8.53 -6.19 -8.57
C LEU A 55 7.30 -6.99 -9.01
N LEU A 56 6.31 -7.12 -8.12
CA LEU A 56 5.06 -7.82 -8.41
C LEU A 56 3.98 -6.87 -8.93
N VAL A 57 3.86 -5.70 -8.29
CA VAL A 57 2.83 -4.71 -8.59
C VAL A 57 3.45 -3.33 -8.62
N ALA A 58 3.09 -2.54 -9.63
CA ALA A 58 3.37 -1.12 -9.70
C ALA A 58 2.17 -0.39 -10.32
N GLY A 59 1.79 0.74 -9.72
CA GLY A 59 0.70 1.55 -10.24
C GLY A 59 0.69 2.95 -9.64
N PRO A 60 0.49 4.00 -10.44
CA PRO A 60 0.32 5.34 -9.92
C PRO A 60 -1.07 5.51 -9.29
N PHE A 61 -1.15 6.46 -8.36
CA PHE A 61 -2.42 7.01 -7.93
C PHE A 61 -2.84 8.20 -8.80
N ASP A 62 -4.13 8.41 -8.97
CA ASP A 62 -4.66 9.67 -9.49
C ASP A 62 -4.18 10.84 -8.60
N GLY A 63 -3.78 11.94 -9.22
CA GLY A 63 -3.16 13.08 -8.53
C GLY A 63 -1.66 12.91 -8.24
N GLY A 64 -1.12 11.72 -8.46
CA GLY A 64 0.31 11.40 -8.44
C GLY A 64 0.75 10.63 -7.19
N GLY A 65 2.02 10.20 -7.22
CA GLY A 65 2.47 9.15 -6.32
C GLY A 65 2.04 7.77 -6.82
N GLY A 66 2.18 6.75 -5.99
CA GLY A 66 1.82 5.39 -6.37
C GLY A 66 2.27 4.36 -5.35
N ILE A 67 2.26 3.10 -5.79
CA ILE A 67 2.67 1.96 -4.97
C ILE A 67 3.64 1.07 -5.73
N PHE A 68 4.51 0.40 -4.97
CA PHE A 68 5.18 -0.83 -5.38
C PHE A 68 4.90 -1.96 -4.39
N ILE A 69 4.86 -3.19 -4.88
CA ILE A 69 4.91 -4.39 -4.05
C ILE A 69 6.07 -5.26 -4.54
N LEU A 70 7.09 -5.42 -3.70
CA LEU A 70 8.33 -6.08 -4.04
C LEU A 70 8.49 -7.41 -3.30
N LYS A 71 9.07 -8.39 -3.98
CA LYS A 71 9.27 -9.76 -3.49
C LYS A 71 10.58 -9.88 -2.71
N THR A 72 10.58 -9.38 -1.48
CA THR A 72 11.65 -9.52 -0.50
C THR A 72 11.10 -9.29 0.90
N ASN A 73 11.76 -9.82 1.92
CA ASN A 73 11.46 -9.54 3.32
C ASN A 73 12.34 -8.41 3.92
N SER A 74 13.22 -7.80 3.11
CA SER A 74 14.21 -6.82 3.55
C SER A 74 13.96 -5.44 2.95
N VAL A 75 13.65 -4.48 3.82
CA VAL A 75 13.54 -3.05 3.46
C VAL A 75 14.86 -2.53 2.88
N ASP A 76 16.01 -2.95 3.41
CA ASP A 76 17.30 -2.48 2.90
C ASP A 76 17.58 -2.98 1.48
N THR A 77 17.14 -4.20 1.15
CA THR A 77 17.17 -4.70 -0.23
C THR A 77 16.30 -3.85 -1.16
N VAL A 78 15.10 -3.46 -0.72
CA VAL A 78 14.24 -2.56 -1.51
C VAL A 78 14.91 -1.21 -1.73
N LYS A 79 15.50 -0.61 -0.69
CA LYS A 79 16.24 0.66 -0.82
C LYS A 79 17.37 0.56 -1.83
N GLN A 80 18.12 -0.55 -1.84
CA GLN A 80 19.18 -0.78 -2.83
C GLN A 80 18.62 -0.89 -4.27
N TRP A 81 17.50 -1.58 -4.46
CA TRP A 81 16.87 -1.68 -5.77
C TRP A 81 16.34 -0.33 -6.27
N LEU A 82 15.76 0.48 -5.38
CA LEU A 82 15.25 1.81 -5.71
C LEU A 82 16.34 2.89 -5.79
N ALA A 83 17.54 2.65 -5.26
CA ALA A 83 18.63 3.62 -5.26
C ALA A 83 19.07 4.04 -6.67
N ASN A 84 18.78 3.25 -7.70
CA ASN A 84 19.10 3.58 -9.10
C ASN A 84 17.99 4.30 -9.85
N ASP A 85 16.80 4.42 -9.25
CA ASP A 85 15.65 5.06 -9.86
C ASP A 85 15.86 6.59 -9.96
N PRO A 86 15.84 7.18 -11.17
CA PRO A 86 16.05 8.62 -11.33
C PRO A 86 15.02 9.48 -10.60
N GLY A 87 13.77 9.03 -10.49
CA GLY A 87 12.72 9.76 -9.76
C GLY A 87 12.93 9.71 -8.25
N VAL A 88 13.47 8.61 -7.73
CA VAL A 88 13.88 8.49 -6.32
C VAL A 88 15.10 9.36 -6.03
N LYS A 89 16.11 9.35 -6.91
CA LYS A 89 17.31 10.22 -6.77
C LYS A 89 16.97 11.71 -6.83
N ALA A 90 16.00 12.08 -7.65
CA ALA A 90 15.46 13.44 -7.73
C ALA A 90 14.46 13.75 -6.60
N GLU A 91 14.33 12.84 -5.63
CA GLU A 91 13.45 12.92 -4.47
C GLU A 91 12.01 13.30 -4.81
N ARG A 92 11.45 12.81 -5.93
CA ARG A 92 10.09 13.17 -6.36
C ARG A 92 9.01 12.65 -5.39
N TRP A 93 9.35 11.70 -4.54
CA TRP A 93 8.46 11.07 -3.57
C TRP A 93 9.11 10.88 -2.21
N ASN A 94 8.30 10.99 -1.16
CA ASN A 94 8.62 10.48 0.17
C ASN A 94 8.29 8.98 0.19
N LEU A 95 9.32 8.14 0.24
CA LEU A 95 9.16 6.70 0.22
C LEU A 95 8.87 6.15 1.62
N GLU A 96 7.82 5.35 1.72
CA GLU A 96 7.45 4.62 2.94
C GLU A 96 7.51 3.14 2.64
N TYR A 97 8.17 2.36 3.49
CA TYR A 97 8.46 0.94 3.28
C TYR A 97 7.84 0.13 4.41
N LEU A 98 6.94 -0.79 4.07
CA LEU A 98 6.17 -1.55 5.05
C LEU A 98 6.20 -3.03 4.69
N PRO A 99 6.55 -3.93 5.63
CA PRO A 99 6.18 -5.34 5.51
C PRO A 99 4.66 -5.44 5.28
N VAL A 100 4.21 -6.35 4.43
CA VAL A 100 2.77 -6.50 4.13
C VAL A 100 2.32 -7.94 4.18
N VAL A 101 1.16 -8.19 4.77
CA VAL A 101 0.49 -9.50 4.82
C VAL A 101 -0.91 -9.37 4.23
N PHE A 102 -1.21 -10.15 3.19
CA PHE A 102 -2.55 -10.17 2.60
C PHE A 102 -3.49 -11.08 3.39
N ARG A 103 -4.64 -10.55 3.81
CA ARG A 103 -5.73 -11.29 4.45
C ARG A 103 -6.74 -11.81 3.41
N THR A 104 -6.93 -11.02 2.35
CA THR A 104 -7.77 -11.36 1.19
C THR A 104 -6.98 -11.03 -0.08
N GLY A 105 -7.09 -11.87 -1.11
CA GLY A 105 -6.29 -11.73 -2.33
C GLY A 105 -4.80 -11.96 -2.07
N LYS A 106 -3.95 -11.55 -3.01
CA LYS A 106 -2.48 -11.49 -2.87
C LYS A 106 -1.89 -10.66 -4.01
N ALA A 107 -0.64 -10.22 -3.89
CA ALA A 107 0.05 -9.60 -5.02
C ALA A 107 0.43 -10.64 -6.09
N CYS A 108 0.13 -10.36 -7.35
CA CYS A 108 0.47 -11.18 -8.52
C CYS A 108 1.21 -10.38 -9.58
N VAL A 109 2.10 -11.06 -10.31
CA VAL A 109 2.63 -10.56 -11.57
C VAL A 109 1.50 -10.60 -12.61
N ALA A 110 1.12 -9.45 -13.15
CA ALA A 110 0.14 -9.37 -14.22
C ALA A 110 0.69 -10.03 -15.51
N LYS A 111 -0.21 -10.52 -16.38
CA LYS A 111 0.18 -11.19 -17.62
C LYS A 111 0.17 -10.22 -18.80
N GLU A 112 1.14 -10.38 -19.70
CA GLU A 112 1.17 -9.65 -20.97
C GLU A 112 0.25 -10.30 -22.01
N PRO A 113 -0.38 -9.50 -22.91
CA PRO A 113 -0.36 -8.04 -22.94
C PRO A 113 -1.17 -7.43 -21.79
N TYR A 114 -0.67 -6.35 -21.19
CA TYR A 114 -1.31 -5.73 -20.02
C TYR A 114 -2.62 -5.01 -20.39
N GLU A 115 -3.72 -5.40 -19.75
CA GLU A 115 -4.95 -4.60 -19.67
C GLU A 115 -4.86 -3.72 -18.42
N MET A 116 -5.03 -2.41 -18.55
CA MET A 116 -4.96 -1.48 -17.42
C MET A 116 -6.34 -1.20 -16.84
N VAL A 117 -6.43 -1.16 -15.52
CA VAL A 117 -7.68 -0.99 -14.76
C VAL A 117 -7.51 0.03 -13.65
N ASN A 118 -8.63 0.61 -13.20
CA ASN A 118 -8.65 1.48 -12.04
C ASN A 118 -9.39 0.81 -10.88
N TYR A 119 -8.74 0.75 -9.74
CA TYR A 119 -9.33 0.30 -8.49
C TYR A 119 -9.45 1.45 -7.49
N HIS A 120 -10.40 1.31 -6.56
CA HIS A 120 -10.41 2.12 -5.36
C HIS A 120 -9.41 1.54 -4.37
N PHE A 121 -8.46 2.36 -3.97
CA PHE A 121 -7.47 2.05 -2.95
C PHE A 121 -7.82 2.82 -1.68
N ILE A 122 -8.10 2.10 -0.61
CA ILE A 122 -8.44 2.67 0.69
C ILE A 122 -7.30 2.31 1.64
N ARG A 123 -6.68 3.32 2.24
CA ARG A 123 -5.72 3.16 3.33
C ARG A 123 -6.40 3.48 4.65
N TYR A 124 -6.29 2.58 5.61
CA TYR A 124 -6.70 2.80 6.99
C TYR A 124 -5.46 3.11 7.83
N GLY A 125 -5.37 4.31 8.39
CA GLY A 125 -4.34 4.68 9.36
C GLY A 125 -4.83 4.49 10.79
N LEU A 126 -4.03 3.91 11.68
CA LEU A 126 -4.42 3.72 13.08
C LEU A 126 -4.26 5.02 13.87
N THR A 127 -5.35 5.43 14.52
CA THR A 127 -5.39 6.63 15.38
C THR A 127 -5.74 6.21 16.79
N LEU A 128 -4.72 5.91 17.61
CA LEU A 128 -4.90 5.58 19.03
C LEU A 128 -4.88 6.86 19.88
N ALA A 129 -6.00 7.13 20.55
CA ALA A 129 -6.16 8.21 21.49
C ALA A 129 -6.73 7.69 22.82
N LYS A 130 -6.54 8.46 23.91
CA LYS A 130 -7.00 8.05 25.26
C LYS A 130 -8.49 7.69 25.31
N HIS A 131 -9.31 8.30 24.46
CA HIS A 131 -10.77 8.10 24.45
C HIS A 131 -11.21 6.84 23.68
N ASN A 132 -10.39 6.30 22.76
CA ASN A 132 -10.77 5.15 21.92
C ASN A 132 -9.98 3.87 22.27
N VAL A 133 -8.82 3.99 22.93
CA VAL A 133 -7.91 2.86 23.19
C VAL A 133 -8.53 1.76 24.05
N GLN A 134 -9.43 2.10 24.99
CA GLN A 134 -10.07 1.11 25.85
C GLN A 134 -11.05 0.21 25.08
N GLN A 135 -11.72 0.76 24.07
CA GLN A 135 -12.72 0.04 23.28
C GLN A 135 -12.11 -0.60 22.03
N ALA A 136 -10.88 -0.22 21.67
CA ALA A 136 -10.20 -0.66 20.45
C ALA A 136 -10.29 -2.18 20.21
N PRO A 137 -10.07 -3.09 21.18
CA PRO A 137 -10.19 -4.52 20.93
C PRO A 137 -11.58 -4.96 20.48
N ALA A 138 -12.64 -4.39 21.06
CA ALA A 138 -14.02 -4.71 20.68
C ALA A 138 -14.39 -4.09 19.33
N THR A 139 -13.94 -2.86 19.07
CA THR A 139 -14.14 -2.16 17.80
C THR A 139 -13.44 -2.87 16.64
N LEU A 140 -12.19 -3.32 16.83
CA LEU A 140 -11.44 -4.06 15.82
C LEU A 140 -12.12 -5.39 15.48
N ARG A 141 -12.65 -6.13 16.46
CA ARG A 141 -13.43 -7.36 16.16
C ARG A 141 -14.68 -7.08 15.33
N LYS A 142 -15.42 -6.01 15.63
CA LYS A 142 -16.58 -5.60 14.82
C LYS A 142 -16.15 -5.18 13.42
N HIS A 143 -15.02 -4.49 13.30
CA HIS A 143 -14.44 -4.10 12.01
C HIS A 143 -14.05 -5.33 11.17
N GLU A 144 -13.37 -6.32 11.74
CA GLU A 144 -13.04 -7.56 11.04
C GLU A 144 -14.30 -8.29 10.56
N GLN A 145 -15.36 -8.34 11.37
CA GLN A 145 -16.65 -8.91 10.96
C GLN A 145 -17.26 -8.12 9.79
N TYR A 146 -17.22 -6.80 9.86
CA TYR A 146 -17.67 -5.92 8.78
C TYR A 146 -16.91 -6.19 7.48
N MET A 147 -15.58 -6.31 7.53
CA MET A 147 -14.74 -6.61 6.36
C MET A 147 -15.05 -7.98 5.76
N LYS A 148 -15.34 -8.99 6.60
CA LYS A 148 -15.78 -10.31 6.12
C LYS A 148 -17.11 -10.23 5.35
N GLU A 149 -18.08 -9.47 5.84
CA GLU A 149 -19.35 -9.27 5.12
C GLU A 149 -19.15 -8.45 3.84
N LEU A 150 -18.31 -7.41 3.88
CA LEU A 150 -17.98 -6.61 2.71
C LEU A 150 -17.31 -7.45 1.61
N ASN A 151 -16.43 -8.37 1.98
CA ASN A 151 -15.76 -9.27 1.04
C ASN A 151 -16.76 -10.17 0.28
N LYS A 152 -17.86 -10.59 0.92
CA LYS A 152 -18.90 -11.41 0.28
C LYS A 152 -19.62 -10.70 -0.87
N THR A 153 -19.53 -9.36 -0.96
CA THR A 153 -20.08 -8.61 -2.10
C THR A 153 -19.38 -8.92 -3.42
N GLY A 154 -18.17 -9.48 -3.37
CA GLY A 154 -17.34 -9.77 -4.54
C GLY A 154 -16.61 -8.55 -5.11
N ASN A 155 -16.77 -7.37 -4.50
CA ASN A 155 -16.09 -6.13 -4.92
C ASN A 155 -14.73 -5.94 -4.27
N VAL A 156 -14.45 -6.60 -3.14
CA VAL A 156 -13.12 -6.60 -2.52
C VAL A 156 -12.21 -7.53 -3.30
N ILE A 157 -11.08 -7.03 -3.79
CA ILE A 157 -10.09 -7.83 -4.51
C ILE A 157 -8.83 -8.11 -3.67
N ALA A 158 -8.49 -7.20 -2.76
CA ALA A 158 -7.42 -7.42 -1.81
C ALA A 158 -7.65 -6.68 -0.50
N GLU A 159 -7.19 -7.28 0.58
CA GLU A 159 -7.07 -6.68 1.92
C GLU A 159 -5.69 -7.06 2.46
N ALA A 160 -4.94 -6.07 2.94
CA ALA A 160 -3.62 -6.33 3.49
C ALA A 160 -3.31 -5.46 4.72
N ASP A 161 -2.53 -6.03 5.63
CA ASP A 161 -2.12 -5.45 6.91
C ASP A 161 -0.62 -5.18 6.89
N PHE A 162 -0.20 -4.05 7.46
CA PHE A 162 1.22 -3.68 7.55
C PHE A 162 1.87 -4.05 8.89
N GLY A 163 1.07 -4.58 9.82
CA GLY A 163 1.51 -4.98 11.15
C GLY A 163 1.62 -3.80 12.13
N GLY A 164 1.65 -4.14 13.42
CA GLY A 164 1.80 -3.17 14.50
C GLY A 164 0.71 -2.08 14.46
N ASN A 165 1.15 -0.83 14.32
CA ASN A 165 0.28 0.35 14.27
C ASN A 165 0.29 1.02 12.88
N GLU A 166 0.83 0.37 11.86
CA GLU A 166 1.01 0.94 10.51
C GLU A 166 -0.30 0.92 9.68
N GLY A 167 -1.32 0.24 10.19
CA GLY A 167 -2.65 0.18 9.59
C GLY A 167 -2.78 -0.87 8.49
N SER A 168 -3.72 -0.65 7.59
CA SER A 168 -4.09 -1.63 6.57
C SER A 168 -4.58 -0.97 5.28
N ILE A 169 -4.77 -1.78 4.24
CA ILE A 169 -5.34 -1.35 2.96
C ILE A 169 -6.47 -2.27 2.54
N LEU A 170 -7.41 -1.69 1.80
CA LEU A 170 -8.47 -2.39 1.09
C LEU A 170 -8.49 -1.93 -0.36
N ILE A 171 -8.55 -2.88 -1.28
CA ILE A 171 -8.61 -2.62 -2.71
C ILE A 171 -9.95 -3.15 -3.23
N MET A 172 -10.72 -2.27 -3.87
CA MET A 172 -12.05 -2.58 -4.37
C MET A 172 -12.19 -2.27 -5.85
N LYS A 173 -12.90 -3.15 -6.56
CA LYS A 173 -13.32 -2.95 -7.95
C LYS A 173 -14.76 -2.43 -8.03
N GLY A 174 -15.12 -1.92 -9.21
CA GLY A 174 -16.43 -1.32 -9.45
C GLY A 174 -16.55 0.08 -8.86
N GLU A 175 -17.79 0.55 -8.74
CA GLU A 175 -18.12 1.84 -8.12
C GLU A 175 -18.04 1.73 -6.59
N LEU A 176 -17.39 2.72 -5.96
CA LEU A 176 -17.35 2.84 -4.51
C LEU A 176 -18.31 3.93 -4.04
N ASP A 177 -19.33 3.53 -3.29
CA ASP A 177 -20.01 4.44 -2.38
C ASP A 177 -19.15 4.60 -1.11
N GLN A 178 -18.58 5.79 -0.91
CA GLN A 178 -17.70 6.08 0.22
C GLN A 178 -18.34 5.76 1.58
N ARG A 179 -19.68 5.82 1.67
CA ARG A 179 -20.42 5.48 2.88
C ARG A 179 -20.22 4.03 3.32
N VAL A 180 -19.86 3.14 2.39
CA VAL A 180 -19.51 1.75 2.72
C VAL A 180 -18.23 1.72 3.56
N VAL A 181 -17.20 2.45 3.15
CA VAL A 181 -15.94 2.53 3.90
C VAL A 181 -16.15 3.22 5.25
N GLU A 182 -16.91 4.31 5.26
CA GLU A 182 -17.23 5.08 6.47
C GLU A 182 -18.17 4.34 7.43
N ALA A 183 -18.92 3.34 6.95
CA ALA A 183 -19.80 2.52 7.79
C ALA A 183 -19.04 1.52 8.67
N SER A 184 -17.76 1.27 8.36
CA SER A 184 -16.84 0.46 9.15
C SER A 184 -16.85 0.86 10.63
N PRO A 185 -17.00 -0.08 11.57
CA PRO A 185 -16.96 0.20 13.01
C PRO A 185 -15.69 0.94 13.46
N ALA A 186 -14.51 0.58 12.94
CA ALA A 186 -13.27 1.25 13.32
C ALA A 186 -13.16 2.68 12.78
N VAL A 187 -13.81 3.00 11.66
CA VAL A 187 -13.85 4.37 11.13
C VAL A 187 -14.85 5.20 11.93
N LYS A 188 -16.05 4.68 12.20
CA LYS A 188 -17.08 5.36 12.99
C LYS A 188 -16.63 5.73 14.40
N GLU A 189 -15.88 4.84 15.04
CA GLU A 189 -15.37 5.04 16.40
C GLU A 189 -14.03 5.78 16.41
N LEU A 190 -13.63 6.40 15.28
CA LEU A 190 -12.41 7.19 15.13
C LEU A 190 -11.14 6.44 15.53
N LEU A 191 -11.13 5.11 15.32
CA LEU A 191 -9.96 4.27 15.50
C LEU A 191 -9.12 4.22 14.22
N PHE A 192 -9.77 4.33 13.06
CA PHE A 192 -9.12 4.46 11.76
C PHE A 192 -9.47 5.76 11.06
N ASP A 193 -8.45 6.45 10.59
CA ASP A 193 -8.58 7.46 9.54
C ASP A 193 -8.49 6.79 8.16
N ILE A 194 -9.15 7.38 7.17
CA ILE A 194 -9.21 6.85 5.81
C ILE A 194 -8.60 7.81 4.79
N ASP A 195 -7.83 7.25 3.86
CA ASP A 195 -7.38 7.92 2.63
C ASP A 195 -7.83 7.08 1.43
N ILE A 196 -8.64 7.68 0.54
CA ILE A 196 -9.22 7.00 -0.61
C ILE A 196 -8.62 7.58 -1.88
N LYS A 197 -8.00 6.71 -2.69
CA LYS A 197 -7.37 7.06 -3.97
C LYS A 197 -7.85 6.14 -5.07
N ARG A 198 -7.65 6.57 -6.32
CA ARG A 198 -7.77 5.70 -7.51
C ARG A 198 -6.40 5.18 -7.86
N LEU A 199 -6.26 3.87 -7.92
CA LEU A 199 -5.04 3.16 -8.28
C LEU A 199 -5.18 2.67 -9.71
N TRP A 200 -4.31 3.15 -10.60
CA TRP A 200 -4.22 2.67 -11.98
C TRP A 200 -3.14 1.59 -12.06
N VAL A 201 -3.50 0.37 -12.44
CA VAL A 201 -2.62 -0.79 -12.36
C VAL A 201 -2.95 -1.81 -13.45
N ALA A 202 -2.02 -2.72 -13.74
CA ALA A 202 -2.31 -3.85 -14.61
C ALA A 202 -3.33 -4.80 -13.96
N LYS A 203 -4.30 -5.24 -14.75
CA LYS A 203 -5.30 -6.23 -14.32
C LYS A 203 -4.62 -7.57 -14.03
N GLY A 204 -5.05 -8.23 -12.97
CA GLY A 204 -4.46 -9.43 -12.40
C GLY A 204 -3.36 -9.15 -11.39
N SER A 205 -3.02 -7.88 -11.11
CA SER A 205 -2.01 -7.53 -10.10
C SER A 205 -2.38 -7.96 -8.68
N PHE A 206 -3.66 -8.25 -8.41
CA PHE A 206 -4.12 -8.74 -7.11
C PHE A 206 -4.72 -10.17 -7.20
N CYS A 207 -4.42 -10.88 -8.29
CA CYS A 207 -4.86 -12.23 -8.60
C CYS A 207 -6.38 -12.41 -8.67
N GLU A 208 -7.09 -11.34 -8.98
CA GLU A 208 -8.54 -11.29 -9.21
C GLU A 208 -9.00 -11.85 -10.57
#